data_AF-A0A843J5Y6-F1
#
_entry.id   AF-A0A843J5Y6-F1
#
_cell.length_a   1.000
_cell.length_b   1.000
_cell.length_c   1.000
_cell.angle_alpha   90.00
_cell.angle_beta   90.00
_cell.angle_gamma   90.00
#
_symmetry.space_group_name_H-M   'P 1'
#
loop_
_entity.id
_entity.type
_entity.pdbx_description
1 polymer ?
#
loop_
_entity_poly.entity_id
_entity_poly.type
_entity_poly.pdbx_seq_one_letter_code
_entity_poly.pdbx_strand_id
1 'polypeptide(L)'
;MLSKACRQCCEGAKMVLFLTGICGKDCWYCPISYERKDKDLTFANERQVFDPQDIIDEARMMSALGSGVTGGEALLRVDRVVEYCRLLKNEFGKEHHIHLYTGTAPNAEILKKLSGLVDE
;
A
#
# COMPACT_ATOMS: atom_id res chain seq x y z
N MET A 1 23.85 5.65 3.98
CA MET A 1 22.76 6.61 3.72
C MET A 1 21.46 5.82 3.65
N LEU A 2 20.38 6.26 4.33
CA LEU A 2 19.08 5.55 4.33
C LEU A 2 18.32 5.77 3.00
N SER A 3 17.39 4.88 2.62
CA SER A 3 16.51 5.09 1.45
C SER A 3 15.51 6.25 1.69
N LYS A 4 14.84 6.73 0.62
CA LYS A 4 13.82 7.78 0.75
C LYS A 4 12.65 7.29 1.63
N ALA A 5 12.20 6.04 1.46
CA ALA A 5 11.18 5.45 2.32
C ALA A 5 11.59 5.44 3.79
N CYS A 6 12.82 4.99 4.11
CA CYS A 6 13.26 4.90 5.50
C CYS A 6 13.27 6.26 6.19
N ARG A 7 13.75 7.32 5.51
CA ARG A 7 13.75 8.69 6.08
C ARG A 7 12.33 9.18 6.37
N GLN A 8 11.43 9.05 5.40
CA GLN A 8 10.02 9.44 5.55
C GLN A 8 9.30 8.62 6.63
N CYS A 9 9.66 7.35 6.80
CA CYS A 9 9.12 6.51 7.86
C CYS A 9 9.58 6.98 9.24
N CYS A 10 10.85 7.36 9.41
CA CYS A 10 11.36 7.91 10.67
C CYS A 10 10.66 9.23 11.08
N GLU A 11 10.19 9.99 10.09
CA GLU A 11 9.41 11.22 10.30
C GLU A 11 7.91 10.95 10.59
N GLY A 12 7.45 9.69 10.48
CA GLY A 12 6.04 9.35 10.58
C GLY A 12 5.19 9.80 9.38
N ALA A 13 5.83 10.17 8.27
CA ALA A 13 5.17 10.76 7.11
C ALA A 13 4.80 9.73 6.02
N LYS A 14 4.77 8.44 6.36
CA LYS A 14 4.39 7.35 5.47
C LYS A 14 3.04 6.79 5.86
N MET A 15 2.03 6.97 5.00
CA MET A 15 0.74 6.31 5.18
C MET A 15 0.87 4.81 4.92
N VAL A 16 0.30 3.98 5.78
CA VAL A 16 0.21 2.53 5.55
C VAL A 16 -1.11 2.24 4.83
N LEU A 17 -1.04 1.78 3.57
CA LEU A 17 -2.19 1.34 2.80
C LEU A 17 -2.28 -0.19 2.85
N PHE A 18 -3.10 -0.70 3.77
CA PHE A 18 -3.42 -2.12 3.86
C PHE A 18 -4.48 -2.46 2.80
N LEU A 19 -4.09 -3.19 1.76
CA LEU A 19 -4.90 -3.36 0.56
C LEU A 19 -5.99 -4.43 0.71
N THR A 20 -5.64 -5.56 1.32
CA THR A 20 -6.50 -6.73 1.50
C THR A 20 -5.90 -7.64 2.55
N GLY A 21 -6.71 -8.37 3.31
CA GLY A 21 -6.25 -9.42 4.20
C GLY A 21 -6.18 -10.81 3.56
N ILE A 22 -6.58 -10.94 2.30
CA ILE A 22 -6.50 -12.18 1.55
C ILE A 22 -5.03 -12.52 1.28
N CYS A 23 -4.62 -13.74 1.62
CA CYS A 23 -3.30 -14.28 1.34
C CYS A 23 -3.43 -15.75 0.93
N GLY A 24 -2.56 -16.22 0.03
CA GLY A 24 -2.46 -17.64 -0.32
C GLY A 24 -1.60 -18.46 0.64
N LYS A 25 -1.11 -17.85 1.72
CA LYS A 25 -0.22 -18.47 2.71
C LYS A 25 -0.86 -18.40 4.09
N ASP A 26 -0.70 -19.45 4.88
CA ASP A 26 -1.12 -19.50 6.28
C ASP A 26 0.10 -19.57 7.21
N CYS A 27 0.83 -18.46 7.28
CA CYS A 27 2.04 -18.37 8.09
C CYS A 27 1.69 -18.42 9.59
N TRP A 28 2.34 -19.30 10.35
CA TRP A 28 2.14 -19.42 11.81
C TRP A 28 2.47 -18.14 12.59
N TYR A 29 3.28 -17.26 12.01
CA TYR A 29 3.72 -15.98 12.58
C TYR A 29 3.02 -14.77 11.95
N CYS A 30 1.96 -14.95 11.16
CA CYS A 30 1.32 -13.84 10.45
C CYS A 30 0.83 -12.77 11.44
N PRO A 31 1.33 -11.52 11.35
CA PRO A 31 1.02 -10.47 12.33
C PRO A 31 -0.33 -9.77 12.07
N ILE A 32 -1.04 -10.15 11.00
CA ILE A 32 -2.33 -9.54 10.64
C ILE A 32 -3.38 -9.93 11.67
N SER A 33 -4.12 -8.94 12.17
CA SER A 33 -5.15 -9.15 13.18
C SER A 33 -6.32 -10.00 12.66
N TYR A 34 -7.06 -10.67 13.55
CA TYR A 34 -8.23 -11.48 13.18
C TYR A 34 -9.34 -10.65 12.50
N GLU A 35 -9.41 -9.35 12.78
CA GLU A 35 -10.36 -8.45 12.14
C GLU A 35 -10.05 -8.26 10.66
N ARG A 36 -8.76 -8.34 10.26
CA ARG A 36 -8.29 -8.12 8.88
C ARG A 36 -7.97 -9.42 8.14
N LYS A 37 -7.44 -10.43 8.83
CA LYS A 37 -7.00 -11.71 8.23
C LYS A 37 -8.16 -12.39 7.49
N ASP A 38 -7.87 -12.88 6.29
CA ASP A 38 -8.81 -13.61 5.42
C ASP A 38 -10.05 -12.80 4.99
N LYS A 39 -10.00 -11.47 5.11
CA LYS A 39 -11.07 -10.57 4.65
C LYS A 39 -10.55 -9.63 3.57
N ASP A 40 -11.36 -9.43 2.54
CA ASP A 40 -11.03 -8.49 1.47
C ASP A 40 -11.43 -7.05 1.83
N LEU A 41 -10.80 -6.53 2.88
CA LEU A 41 -11.00 -5.17 3.39
C LEU A 41 -9.75 -4.33 3.18
N THR A 42 -9.93 -3.07 2.80
CA THR A 42 -8.85 -2.08 2.64
C THR A 42 -8.86 -1.09 3.81
N PHE A 43 -7.67 -0.70 4.29
CA PHE A 43 -7.50 0.33 5.30
C PHE A 43 -6.39 1.30 4.89
N ALA A 44 -6.61 2.59 5.15
CA ALA A 44 -5.58 3.61 5.15
C ALA A 44 -5.26 3.94 6.61
N ASN A 45 -4.06 3.61 7.06
CA ASN A 45 -3.72 3.52 8.48
C ASN A 45 -4.75 2.66 9.24
N GLU A 46 -5.51 3.26 10.17
CA GLU A 46 -6.57 2.59 10.93
C GLU A 46 -7.98 2.86 10.37
N ARG A 47 -8.12 3.76 9.39
CA ARG A 47 -9.40 4.06 8.75
C ARG A 47 -9.74 2.99 7.71
N GLN A 48 -10.90 2.34 7.88
CA GLN A 48 -11.42 1.45 6.84
C GLN A 48 -11.82 2.27 5.61
N VAL A 49 -11.42 1.79 4.43
CA VAL A 49 -11.71 2.43 3.14
C VAL A 49 -12.99 1.84 2.59
N PHE A 50 -14.00 2.68 2.39
CA PHE A 50 -15.25 2.36 1.69
C PHE A 50 -15.31 3.05 0.33
N ASP A 51 -14.66 4.21 0.20
CA ASP A 51 -14.51 4.97 -1.02
C ASP A 51 -13.01 5.32 -1.25
N PRO A 52 -12.50 5.31 -2.50
CA PRO A 52 -11.11 5.70 -2.76
C PRO A 52 -10.72 7.07 -2.19
N GLN A 53 -11.66 8.01 -2.04
CA GLN A 53 -11.44 9.31 -1.43
C GLN A 53 -11.00 9.19 0.04
N ASP A 54 -11.40 8.14 0.77
CA ASP A 54 -10.95 7.89 2.14
C ASP A 54 -9.43 7.78 2.24
N ILE A 55 -8.79 7.24 1.19
CA ILE A 55 -7.32 7.11 1.11
C ILE A 55 -6.67 8.48 0.98
N ILE A 56 -7.21 9.36 0.13
CA ILE A 56 -6.70 10.72 -0.06
C ILE A 56 -6.88 11.53 1.21
N ASP A 57 -8.06 11.45 1.83
CA ASP A 57 -8.38 12.19 3.04
C ASP A 57 -7.44 11.80 4.19
N GLU A 58 -7.19 10.50 4.36
CA GLU A 58 -6.25 9.99 5.36
C GLU A 58 -4.81 10.44 5.09
N ALA A 59 -4.35 10.34 3.83
CA ALA A 59 -3.03 10.78 3.43
C ALA A 59 -2.83 12.30 3.65
N ARG A 60 -3.85 13.12 3.37
CA ARG A 60 -3.84 14.57 3.65
C ARG A 60 -3.83 14.85 5.16
N MET A 61 -4.66 14.15 5.93
CA MET A 61 -4.79 14.35 7.38
C MET A 61 -3.46 14.14 8.09
N MET A 62 -2.68 13.14 7.69
CA MET A 62 -1.34 12.90 8.26
C MET A 62 -0.20 13.64 7.55
N SER A 63 -0.49 14.47 6.55
CA SER A 63 0.52 15.13 5.70
C SER A 63 1.53 14.15 5.10
N ALA A 64 1.04 13.05 4.53
CA ALA A 64 1.86 11.97 4.01
C ALA A 64 2.80 12.44 2.88
N LEU A 65 4.10 12.19 3.05
CA LEU A 65 5.12 12.40 2.01
C LEU A 65 5.32 11.16 1.11
N GLY A 66 4.64 10.08 1.46
CA GLY A 66 4.62 8.84 0.71
C GLY A 66 3.69 7.81 1.34
N SER A 67 3.57 6.67 0.69
CA SER A 67 2.76 5.54 1.18
C SER A 67 3.54 4.23 1.13
N GLY A 68 3.12 3.29 1.96
CA GLY A 68 3.54 1.89 1.94
C GLY A 68 2.34 1.00 1.69
N VAL A 69 2.34 0.26 0.59
CA VAL A 69 1.26 -0.66 0.23
C VAL A 69 1.59 -2.03 0.80
N THR A 70 0.65 -2.59 1.57
CA THR A 70 0.81 -3.87 2.25
C THR A 70 -0.52 -4.63 2.29
N GLY A 71 -0.59 -5.74 3.01
CA GLY A 71 -1.78 -6.56 3.15
C GLY A 71 -1.42 -7.98 3.61
N GLY A 72 -2.30 -8.93 3.32
CA GLY A 72 -1.97 -10.35 3.27
C GLY A 72 -1.06 -10.65 2.08
N GLU A 73 -1.59 -10.51 0.87
CA GLU A 73 -0.79 -10.46 -0.36
C GLU A 73 -1.40 -9.43 -1.32
N ALA A 74 -0.79 -8.25 -1.40
CA ALA A 74 -1.28 -7.14 -2.21
C ALA A 74 -1.36 -7.49 -3.70
N LEU A 75 -0.42 -8.31 -4.21
CA LEU A 75 -0.41 -8.71 -5.63
C LEU A 75 -1.52 -9.70 -6.01
N LEU A 76 -2.32 -10.23 -5.07
CA LEU A 76 -3.56 -10.92 -5.41
C LEU A 76 -4.67 -9.95 -5.87
N ARG A 77 -4.45 -8.64 -5.75
CA ARG A 77 -5.35 -7.56 -6.15
C ARG A 77 -4.59 -6.50 -6.95
N VAL A 78 -3.79 -6.92 -7.94
CA VAL A 78 -2.92 -6.02 -8.74
C VAL A 78 -3.65 -4.81 -9.28
N ASP A 79 -4.86 -4.98 -9.82
CA ASP A 79 -5.58 -3.86 -10.43
C ASP A 79 -5.96 -2.80 -9.36
N ARG A 80 -6.27 -3.22 -8.13
CA ARG A 80 -6.50 -2.33 -6.98
C ARG A 80 -5.21 -1.63 -6.53
N VAL A 81 -4.07 -2.34 -6.53
CA VAL A 81 -2.76 -1.71 -6.29
C VAL A 81 -2.53 -0.58 -7.30
N VAL A 82 -2.70 -0.88 -8.59
CA VAL A 82 -2.49 0.09 -9.68
C VAL A 82 -3.44 1.28 -9.55
N GLU A 83 -4.71 1.03 -9.27
CA GLU A 83 -5.73 2.06 -9.07
C GLU A 83 -5.35 3.02 -7.94
N TYR A 84 -5.05 2.50 -6.75
CA TYR A 84 -4.77 3.33 -5.58
C TYR A 84 -3.40 4.00 -5.64
N CYS A 85 -2.37 3.34 -6.19
CA CYS A 85 -1.08 3.99 -6.41
C CYS A 85 -1.21 5.13 -7.43
N ARG A 86 -2.01 4.96 -8.50
CA ARG A 86 -2.28 6.03 -9.46
C ARG A 86 -3.07 7.16 -8.82
N LEU A 87 -4.07 6.86 -8.00
CA LEU A 87 -4.82 7.85 -7.24
C LEU A 87 -3.89 8.74 -6.40
N LEU A 88 -3.00 8.12 -5.62
CA LEU A 88 -2.02 8.82 -4.79
C LEU A 88 -1.03 9.65 -5.60
N LYS A 89 -0.47 9.12 -6.69
CA LYS A 89 0.45 9.85 -7.57
C LYS A 89 -0.22 11.01 -8.31
N ASN A 90 -1.51 10.88 -8.66
CA ASN A 90 -2.28 11.96 -9.28
C ASN A 90 -2.56 13.09 -8.29
N GLU A 91 -2.87 12.75 -7.04
CA GLU A 91 -3.22 13.71 -6.00
C GLU A 91 -1.99 14.42 -5.41
N PHE A 92 -0.96 13.66 -5.03
CA PHE A 92 0.23 14.18 -4.33
C PHE A 92 1.44 14.39 -5.26
N GLY A 93 1.29 14.07 -6.54
CA GLY A 93 2.32 14.21 -7.56
C GLY A 93 3.23 12.98 -7.70
N LYS A 94 4.01 12.97 -8.78
CA LYS A 94 4.88 11.84 -9.16
C LYS A 94 5.95 11.52 -8.10
N GLU A 95 6.33 12.51 -7.29
CA GLU A 95 7.33 12.40 -6.24
C GLU A 95 6.82 11.75 -4.94
N HIS A 96 5.50 11.56 -4.81
CA HIS A 96 4.90 10.86 -3.68
C HIS A 96 5.41 9.43 -3.64
N HIS A 97 6.30 9.13 -2.69
CA HIS A 97 7.04 7.88 -2.73
C HIS A 97 6.14 6.71 -2.34
N ILE A 98 6.07 5.66 -3.13
CA ILE A 98 5.25 4.46 -2.87
C ILE A 98 6.15 3.24 -2.83
N HIS A 99 6.15 2.53 -1.70
CA HIS A 99 6.80 1.22 -1.60
C HIS A 99 5.76 0.10 -1.45
N LEU A 100 6.00 -1.08 -2.02
CA LEU A 100 5.09 -2.22 -2.02
C LEU A 100 5.71 -3.43 -1.31
N TYR A 101 5.04 -3.91 -0.26
CA TYR A 101 5.36 -5.20 0.35
C TYR A 101 4.60 -6.32 -0.35
N THR A 102 5.34 -7.32 -0.84
CA THR A 102 4.78 -8.55 -1.41
C THR A 102 5.63 -9.75 -1.02
N GLY A 103 4.97 -10.88 -0.76
CA GLY A 103 5.61 -12.17 -0.54
C GLY A 103 5.68 -13.03 -1.81
N THR A 104 5.32 -12.45 -2.95
CA THR A 104 5.20 -13.12 -4.25
C THR A 104 6.07 -12.40 -5.27
N ALA A 105 6.88 -13.14 -6.03
CA ALA A 105 7.66 -12.55 -7.10
C ALA A 105 6.73 -12.11 -8.26
N PRO A 106 6.66 -10.81 -8.61
CA PRO A 106 5.85 -10.35 -9.72
C PRO A 106 6.42 -10.84 -11.05
N ASN A 107 5.54 -11.22 -11.98
CA ASN A 107 5.94 -11.51 -13.35
C ASN A 107 6.13 -10.21 -14.17
N ALA A 108 6.62 -10.32 -15.40
CA ALA A 108 6.88 -9.17 -16.26
C ALA A 108 5.63 -8.32 -16.56
N GLU A 109 4.45 -8.94 -16.66
CA GLU A 109 3.19 -8.24 -16.90
C GLU A 109 2.79 -7.36 -15.70
N ILE A 110 2.91 -7.90 -14.48
CA ILE A 110 2.65 -7.17 -13.25
C ILE A 110 3.65 -6.03 -13.10
N LEU A 111 4.94 -6.28 -13.32
CA LEU A 111 5.97 -5.23 -13.27
C LEU A 111 5.67 -4.08 -14.25
N LYS A 112 5.20 -4.41 -15.46
CA LYS A 112 4.79 -3.39 -16.45
C LYS A 112 3.60 -2.55 -15.96
N LYS A 113 2.63 -3.16 -15.28
CA LYS A 113 1.50 -2.44 -14.67
C LYS A 113 1.92 -1.51 -13.53
N LEU A 114 2.94 -1.89 -12.75
CA LEU A 114 3.42 -1.12 -11.59
C LEU A 114 4.45 -0.04 -11.96
N SER A 115 5.06 -0.13 -13.14
CA SER A 115 6.08 0.80 -13.62
C SER A 115 5.62 2.26 -13.54
N GLY A 116 6.39 3.09 -12.83
CA GLY A 116 6.11 4.52 -12.62
C GLY A 116 5.04 4.82 -11.57
N LEU A 117 4.48 3.79 -10.92
CA LEU A 117 3.53 3.93 -9.83
C LEU A 117 4.14 3.51 -8.48
N VAL A 118 4.88 2.40 -8.48
CA VAL A 118 5.61 1.87 -7.32
C VAL A 118 7.10 2.16 -7.51
N ASP A 119 7.72 2.71 -6.47
CA ASP A 119 9.11 3.17 -6.48
C ASP A 119 10.07 2.16 -5.82
N GLU A 120 9.58 1.39 -4.83
CA GLU A 120 10.32 0.36 -4.08
C GLU A 120 9.42 -0.86 -3.81
#